data_AF-A0A8J3N1B2-F1
#
_entry.id   AF-A0A8J3N1B2-F1
#
_cell.length_a   1.000
_cell.length_b   1.000
_cell.length_c   1.000
_cell.angle_alpha   90.00
_cell.angle_beta   90.00
_cell.angle_gamma   90.00
#
_symmetry.space_group_name_H-M   'P 1'
#
loop_
_entity.id
_entity.type
_entity.pdbx_description
1 polymer ?
#
loop_
_entity_poly.entity_id
_entity_poly.type
_entity_poly.pdbx_seq_one_letter_code
_entity_poly.pdbx_strand_id
1 'polypeptide(L)'
;MNTFVQTRELLLETLAQLKRLEGPELWIKALRVVKERDTGKLCYQAEEDLSQAELTLLRDMLKVKKSTWDFYKQQCRESWHTWVLEHFEND
;
A
#
# COMPACT_ATOMS: atom_id res chain seq x y z
N MET A 1 -0.43 14.70 -8.55
CA MET A 1 -1.86 14.44 -8.72
C MET A 1 -2.03 13.32 -9.72
N ASN A 2 -2.23 12.10 -9.23
CA ASN A 2 -2.56 10.97 -10.08
C ASN A 2 -4.06 11.01 -10.40
N THR A 3 -4.42 10.69 -11.64
CA THR A 3 -5.83 10.51 -12.00
C THR A 3 -6.39 9.21 -11.43
N PHE A 4 -7.71 9.13 -11.25
CA PHE A 4 -8.39 7.90 -10.81
C PHE A 4 -7.93 6.65 -11.58
N VAL A 5 -7.76 6.76 -12.90
CA VAL A 5 -7.34 5.65 -13.77
C VAL A 5 -5.92 5.19 -13.45
N GLN A 6 -4.98 6.13 -13.32
CA GLN A 6 -3.59 5.83 -12.97
C GLN A 6 -3.47 5.19 -11.58
N THR A 7 -4.16 5.76 -10.60
CA THR A 7 -4.20 5.22 -9.23
C THR A 7 -4.76 3.79 -9.22
N ARG A 8 -5.82 3.54 -9.99
CA ARG A 8 -6.40 2.19 -10.15
C ARG A 8 -5.42 1.20 -10.77
N GLU A 9 -4.74 1.58 -11.84
CA GLU A 9 -3.80 0.69 -12.54
C GLU A 9 -2.62 0.31 -11.64
N LEU A 10 -2.02 1.30 -10.96
CA LEU A 10 -0.91 1.08 -10.04
C LEU A 10 -1.29 0.18 -8.86
N LEU A 11 -2.46 0.42 -8.26
CA LEU A 11 -2.95 -0.43 -7.16
C LEU A 11 -3.29 -1.84 -7.64
N LEU A 12 -3.93 -1.98 -8.81
CA LEU A 12 -4.26 -3.29 -9.36
C LEU A 12 -3.00 -4.12 -9.61
N GLU A 13 -1.98 -3.51 -10.23
CA GLU A 13 -0.71 -4.17 -10.48
C GLU A 13 -0.04 -4.60 -9.17
N THR A 14 0.05 -3.68 -8.20
CA THR A 14 0.72 -3.96 -6.93
C THR A 14 0.00 -5.05 -6.13
N LEU A 15 -1.33 -5.05 -6.10
CA LEU A 15 -2.13 -6.10 -5.47
C LEU A 15 -1.97 -7.45 -6.18
N ALA A 16 -1.85 -7.46 -7.51
CA ALA A 16 -1.58 -8.69 -8.25
C ALA A 16 -0.19 -9.24 -7.94
N GLN A 17 0.82 -8.37 -7.79
CA GLN A 17 2.16 -8.77 -7.36
C GLN A 17 2.14 -9.37 -5.94
N LEU A 18 1.42 -8.74 -5.00
CA LEU A 18 1.28 -9.27 -3.63
C LEU A 18 0.66 -10.66 -3.58
N LYS A 19 -0.38 -10.91 -4.39
CA LYS A 19 -0.99 -12.25 -4.49
C LYS A 19 -0.05 -13.30 -5.04
N ARG A 20 0.95 -12.91 -5.85
CA ARG A 20 1.95 -13.85 -6.38
C ARG A 20 3.07 -14.14 -5.37
N LEU A 21 3.20 -13.31 -4.32
CA LEU A 21 4.20 -13.45 -3.26
C LEU A 21 3.64 -14.25 -2.07
N GLU A 22 3.00 -15.38 -2.38
CA GLU A 22 2.54 -16.36 -1.39
C GLU A 22 3.51 -17.54 -1.38
N GLY A 23 4.47 -17.52 -0.45
CA GLY A 23 5.45 -18.59 -0.29
C GLY A 23 6.15 -18.54 1.08
N PRO A 24 6.60 -19.69 1.62
CA PRO A 24 7.25 -19.77 2.92
C PRO A 24 8.66 -19.18 2.95
N GLU A 25 9.29 -18.98 1.79
CA GLU A 25 10.68 -18.55 1.64
C GLU A 25 10.92 -17.16 2.24
N LEU A 26 12.05 -16.99 2.93
CA LEU A 26 12.41 -15.74 3.60
C LEU A 26 12.50 -14.56 2.63
N TRP A 27 13.03 -14.78 1.43
CA TRP A 27 13.13 -13.73 0.40
C TRP A 27 11.75 -13.33 -0.15
N ILE A 28 10.79 -14.27 -0.25
CA ILE A 28 9.40 -13.98 -0.63
C ILE A 28 8.72 -13.15 0.46
N LYS A 29 8.94 -13.49 1.73
CA LYS A 29 8.42 -12.71 2.87
C LYS A 29 8.99 -11.29 2.89
N ALA A 30 10.30 -11.13 2.70
CA ALA A 30 10.93 -9.81 2.64
C ALA A 30 10.39 -8.97 1.48
N LEU A 31 10.29 -9.56 0.29
CA LEU A 31 9.75 -8.89 -0.90
C LEU A 31 8.27 -8.53 -0.73
N ARG A 32 7.49 -9.40 -0.08
CA ARG A 32 6.10 -9.13 0.26
C ARG A 32 5.98 -7.93 1.18
N VAL A 33 6.79 -7.84 2.25
CA VAL A 33 6.78 -6.67 3.15
C VAL A 33 7.07 -5.37 2.39
N VAL A 34 8.04 -5.36 1.48
CA VAL A 34 8.31 -4.19 0.63
C VAL A 34 7.09 -3.81 -0.21
N LYS A 35 6.43 -4.80 -0.83
CA LYS A 35 5.24 -4.57 -1.65
C LYS A 35 4.01 -4.14 -0.85
N GLU A 36 3.85 -4.63 0.39
CA GLU A 36 2.80 -4.18 1.30
C GLU A 36 3.00 -2.70 1.66
N ARG A 37 4.24 -2.27 1.88
CA ARG A 37 4.59 -0.86 2.11
C ARG A 37 4.31 0.01 0.89
N ASP A 38 4.72 -0.41 -0.30
CA ASP A 38 4.45 0.32 -1.54
C ASP A 38 2.94 0.46 -1.80
N THR A 39 2.18 -0.60 -1.52
CA THR A 39 0.71 -0.55 -1.56
C THR A 39 0.16 0.47 -0.57
N GLY A 40 0.68 0.51 0.65
CA GLY A 40 0.29 1.50 1.65
C GLY A 40 0.54 2.95 1.23
N LYS A 41 1.66 3.22 0.56
CA LYS A 41 1.93 4.55 -0.02
C LYS A 41 0.90 4.93 -1.07
N LEU A 42 0.57 4.00 -1.97
CA LEU A 42 -0.46 4.21 -2.98
C LEU A 42 -1.84 4.43 -2.35
N CYS A 43 -2.15 3.77 -1.23
CA CYS A 43 -3.38 4.00 -0.49
C CYS A 43 -3.44 5.43 0.10
N TYR A 44 -2.35 5.93 0.69
CA TYR A 44 -2.29 7.32 1.17
C TYR A 44 -2.44 8.32 0.02
N GLN A 45 -1.69 8.12 -1.06
CA GLN A 45 -1.73 9.02 -2.20
C GLN A 45 -3.10 9.01 -2.87
N ALA A 46 -3.78 7.86 -2.94
CA ALA A 46 -5.16 7.80 -3.38
C ALA A 46 -6.10 8.62 -2.49
N GLU A 47 -5.91 8.59 -1.17
CA GLU A 47 -6.72 9.38 -0.22
C GLU A 47 -6.51 10.88 -0.34
N GLU A 48 -5.33 11.32 -0.78
CA GLU A 48 -5.02 12.73 -1.06
C GLU A 48 -5.53 13.19 -2.44
N ASP A 49 -5.37 12.34 -3.45
CA ASP A 49 -5.67 12.69 -4.86
C ASP A 49 -7.15 12.49 -5.24
N LEU A 50 -7.90 11.63 -4.54
CA LEU A 50 -9.26 11.22 -4.92
C LEU A 50 -10.32 11.65 -3.90
N SER A 51 -11.53 11.94 -4.40
CA SER A 51 -12.68 12.18 -3.54
C SER A 51 -13.13 10.90 -2.81
N GLN A 52 -13.90 11.06 -1.73
CA GLN A 52 -14.44 9.93 -0.97
C GLN A 52 -15.31 8.96 -1.81
N ALA A 53 -16.02 9.50 -2.82
CA ALA A 53 -16.81 8.70 -3.75
C ALA A 53 -15.92 7.86 -4.68
N GLU A 54 -14.88 8.47 -5.24
CA GLU A 54 -13.88 7.79 -6.07
C GLU A 54 -13.12 6.72 -5.28
N LEU A 55 -12.71 7.02 -4.03
CA LEU A 55 -12.07 6.03 -3.15
C LEU A 55 -12.96 4.83 -2.84
N THR A 56 -14.26 5.07 -2.67
CA THR A 56 -15.22 3.99 -2.43
C THR A 56 -15.36 3.12 -3.68
N LEU A 57 -15.57 3.76 -4.84
CA LEU A 57 -15.61 3.06 -6.13
C LEU A 57 -14.33 2.28 -6.41
N LEU A 58 -13.16 2.87 -6.15
CA LEU A 58 -11.86 2.26 -6.36
C LEU A 58 -11.71 0.97 -5.54
N ARG A 59 -12.04 1.02 -4.25
CA ARG A 59 -11.97 -0.17 -3.37
C ARG A 59 -12.94 -1.26 -3.80
N ASP A 60 -14.14 -0.89 -4.23
CA ASP A 60 -15.13 -1.85 -4.73
C ASP A 60 -14.65 -2.53 -6.03
N MET A 61 -14.11 -1.75 -6.97
CA MET A 61 -13.54 -2.27 -8.23
C MET A 61 -12.36 -3.22 -7.98
N LEU A 62 -11.48 -2.88 -7.04
CA LEU A 62 -10.34 -3.71 -6.67
C LEU A 62 -10.70 -4.86 -5.72
N LYS A 63 -11.96 -4.92 -5.26
CA LYS A 63 -12.46 -5.88 -4.26
C LYS A 63 -11.62 -5.87 -2.98
N VAL A 64 -11.13 -4.69 -2.59
CA VAL A 64 -10.30 -4.50 -1.39
C VAL A 64 -11.20 -4.06 -0.24
N LYS A 65 -11.27 -4.88 0.81
CA LYS A 65 -11.98 -4.53 2.04
C LYS A 65 -11.28 -3.34 2.71
N LYS A 66 -12.06 -2.50 3.38
CA LYS A 66 -11.52 -1.39 4.18
C LYS A 66 -10.45 -1.85 5.20
N SER A 67 -10.66 -2.99 5.85
CA SER A 67 -9.67 -3.56 6.77
C SER A 67 -8.32 -3.88 6.11
N THR A 68 -8.33 -4.39 4.88
CA THR A 68 -7.12 -4.70 4.10
C THR A 68 -6.44 -3.41 3.63
N TRP A 69 -7.23 -2.41 3.25
CA TRP A 69 -6.74 -1.07 2.93
C TRP A 69 -6.03 -0.43 4.12
N ASP A 70 -6.67 -0.45 5.29
CA ASP A 70 -6.11 0.10 6.52
C ASP A 70 -4.86 -0.66 6.97
N PHE A 71 -4.82 -1.98 6.78
CA PHE A 71 -3.61 -2.78 7.00
C PHE A 71 -2.43 -2.30 6.15
N TYR A 72 -2.59 -2.11 4.83
CA TYR A 72 -1.49 -1.63 3.99
C TYR A 72 -1.00 -0.24 4.41
N LYS A 73 -1.92 0.67 4.77
CA LYS A 73 -1.54 1.98 5.31
C LYS A 73 -0.75 1.86 6.61
N GLN A 74 -1.16 0.97 7.51
CA GLN A 74 -0.44 0.71 8.76
C GLN A 74 0.97 0.17 8.50
N GLN A 75 1.13 -0.81 7.60
CA GLN A 75 2.44 -1.35 7.23
C GLN A 75 3.39 -0.26 6.71
N CYS A 76 2.87 0.68 5.91
CA CYS A 76 3.64 1.84 5.46
C CYS A 76 4.03 2.75 6.63
N ARG A 77 3.10 3.07 7.52
CA ARG A 77 3.33 3.95 8.68
C ARG A 77 4.36 3.39 9.66
N GLU A 78 4.26 2.12 10.01
CA GLU A 78 5.21 1.45 10.92
C GLU A 78 6.63 1.47 10.33
N SER A 79 6.73 1.32 9.01
CA SER A 79 8.00 1.36 8.29
C SER A 79 8.61 2.76 8.25
N TRP A 80 7.78 3.82 8.18
CA TRP A 80 8.24 5.19 8.35
C TRP A 80 8.70 5.47 9.78
N HIS A 81 7.99 4.94 10.78
CA HIS A 81 8.41 5.08 12.18
C HIS A 81 9.75 4.39 12.45
N THR A 82 9.95 3.17 11.94
CA THR A 82 11.25 2.48 12.01
C THR A 82 12.36 3.28 11.32
N TRP A 83 12.12 3.79 10.11
CA TRP A 83 13.12 4.57 9.38
C TRP A 83 13.48 5.88 10.08
N VAL A 84 12.47 6.60 10.60
CA VAL A 84 12.68 7.84 11.38
C VAL A 84 13.45 7.55 12.66
N LEU A 85 13.11 6.52 13.44
CA LEU A 85 13.88 6.18 14.64
C LEU A 85 15.33 5.78 14.31
N GLU A 86 15.54 4.97 13.28
CA GLU A 86 16.90 4.54 12.87
C GLU A 86 17.78 5.70 12.36
N HIS A 87 17.19 6.76 11.81
CA HIS A 87 17.92 7.84 11.14
C HIS A 87 17.86 9.20 11.86
N PHE A 88 16.98 9.40 12.85
CA PHE A 88 16.82 10.67 13.58
C PHE A 88 17.01 10.59 15.11
N GLU A 89 17.22 9.40 15.72
CA GLU A 89 17.63 9.30 17.14
C GLU A 89 19.16 9.35 17.36
N ASN A 90 19.96 9.71 16.34
CA ASN A 90 21.41 9.89 16.43
C ASN A 90 21.87 11.36 16.22
N ASP A 91 21.01 12.34 16.53
CA ASP A 91 21.38 13.76 16.60
C ASP A 91 21.25 14.31 18.03
#